data_AF-A0A8K0RFC3-F1
#
_entry.id   AF-A0A8K0RFC3-F1
#
_cell.length_a   1.000
_cell.length_b   1.000
_cell.length_c   1.000
_cell.angle_alpha   90.00
_cell.angle_beta   90.00
_cell.angle_gamma   90.00
#
_symmetry.space_group_name_H-M   'P 1'
#
loop_
_entity.id
_entity.type
_entity.pdbx_description
1 polymer ?
#
loop_
_entity_poly.entity_id
_entity_poly.type
_entity_poly.pdbx_seq_one_letter_code
_entity_poly.pdbx_strand_id
1 'polypeptide(L)'
;MLLTLILWTLSFLPFLAAMPTTPGPLQKRCTNVLQNPSFESGIDPWLAMAFGSWAQRGVYTSASGGHEGRNFYFGRSNATVASSSLNLSQSGLKIPAGTTVDCSTWVATDRPGNVGNTHVELFVDEQSCGGVYLGTTGWTKVGGKVMVSGDSHTFSIIAVSSETGPEGGAIWVDDAVLGTNC
;
A
#
# COMPACT_ATOMS: atom_id res chain seq x y z
N MET A 1 -7.86 80.75 -18.39
CA MET A 1 -7.05 79.57 -18.78
C MET A 1 -6.22 79.18 -17.56
N LEU A 2 -6.20 77.98 -16.99
CA LEU A 2 -6.86 76.71 -17.25
C LEU A 2 -6.66 75.87 -15.95
N LEU A 3 -7.76 75.61 -15.23
CA LEU A 3 -8.12 74.38 -14.54
C LEU A 3 -7.06 73.60 -13.69
N THR A 4 -7.12 73.74 -12.37
CA THR A 4 -6.47 72.85 -11.38
C THR A 4 -7.41 71.71 -11.01
N LEU A 5 -7.11 70.46 -11.40
CA LEU A 5 -7.81 69.26 -10.93
C LEU A 5 -7.20 68.79 -9.60
N ILE A 6 -8.02 68.70 -8.55
CA ILE A 6 -7.70 68.01 -7.31
C ILE A 6 -8.40 66.65 -7.36
N LEU A 7 -7.64 65.56 -7.49
CA LEU A 7 -8.17 64.19 -7.39
C LEU A 7 -8.06 63.70 -5.94
N TRP A 8 -9.21 63.43 -5.32
CA TRP A 8 -9.34 62.68 -4.08
C TRP A 8 -9.30 61.18 -4.39
N THR A 9 -8.40 60.43 -3.78
CA THR A 9 -8.45 58.96 -3.76
C THR A 9 -8.67 58.47 -2.33
N LEU A 10 -9.93 58.19 -1.99
CA LEU A 10 -10.27 57.26 -0.92
C LEU A 10 -9.96 55.85 -1.41
N SER A 11 -9.19 55.07 -0.67
CA SER A 11 -9.05 53.63 -0.93
C SER A 11 -8.98 52.87 0.38
N PHE A 12 -9.93 51.95 0.49
CA PHE A 12 -10.26 51.10 1.62
C PHE A 12 -9.08 50.27 2.12
N LEU A 13 -8.86 50.25 3.44
CA LEU A 13 -8.03 49.26 4.11
C LEU A 13 -8.83 47.94 4.23
N PRO A 14 -8.31 46.78 3.77
CA PRO A 14 -8.92 45.50 4.07
C PRO A 14 -8.62 45.14 5.54
N PHE A 15 -9.67 44.90 6.31
CA PHE A 15 -9.57 44.25 7.61
C PHE A 15 -8.99 42.84 7.41
N LEU A 16 -7.74 42.62 7.84
CA LEU A 16 -7.19 41.28 8.02
C LEU A 16 -7.88 40.63 9.22
N ALA A 17 -8.94 39.86 8.96
CA ALA A 17 -9.47 38.93 9.95
C ALA A 17 -8.42 37.83 10.17
N ALA A 18 -7.77 37.85 11.33
CA ALA A 18 -6.89 36.77 11.75
C ALA A 18 -7.73 35.49 11.89
N MET A 19 -7.44 34.48 11.06
CA MET A 19 -8.09 33.18 11.18
C MET A 19 -7.71 32.55 12.54
N PRO A 20 -8.68 32.07 13.32
CA PRO A 20 -8.36 31.32 14.54
C PRO A 20 -7.68 30.00 14.15
N THR A 21 -6.38 29.93 14.38
CA THR A 21 -5.62 28.66 14.28
C THR A 21 -5.87 27.86 15.54
N THR A 22 -6.98 27.12 15.57
CA THR A 22 -7.13 26.02 16.52
C THR A 22 -6.12 24.94 16.10
N PRO A 23 -5.13 24.55 16.94
CA PRO A 23 -4.25 23.45 16.61
C PRO A 23 -5.11 22.19 16.39
N GLY A 24 -5.02 21.61 15.20
CA GLY A 24 -5.64 20.31 14.93
C GLY A 24 -5.10 19.24 15.89
N PRO A 25 -5.86 18.17 16.15
CA PRO A 25 -5.36 17.08 16.98
C PRO A 25 -4.04 16.55 16.41
N LEU A 26 -3.05 16.31 17.29
CA LEU A 26 -1.76 15.74 16.92
C LEU A 26 -1.99 14.38 16.25
N GLN A 27 -1.94 14.34 14.93
CA GLN A 27 -2.06 13.11 14.17
C GLN A 27 -0.82 12.26 14.44
N LYS A 28 -1.02 11.06 15.01
CA LYS A 28 0.06 10.11 15.26
C LYS A 28 0.71 9.78 13.92
N ARG A 29 1.97 10.16 13.74
CA ARG A 29 2.69 9.95 12.47
C ARG A 29 3.17 8.51 12.41
N CYS A 30 2.65 7.74 11.45
CA CYS A 30 3.15 6.41 11.14
C CYS A 30 4.63 6.49 10.79
N THR A 31 5.45 5.67 11.45
CA THR A 31 6.89 5.54 11.16
C THR A 31 7.10 4.24 10.41
N ASN A 32 6.80 4.25 9.11
CA ASN A 32 6.96 3.09 8.23
C ASN A 32 8.46 2.89 7.93
N VAL A 33 8.99 1.70 8.23
CA VAL A 33 10.40 1.35 7.99
C VAL A 33 10.64 0.78 6.59
N LEU A 34 9.59 0.45 5.85
CA LEU A 34 9.69 -0.02 4.47
C LEU A 34 10.10 1.11 3.54
N GLN A 35 10.91 0.76 2.53
CA GLN A 35 11.26 1.68 1.45
C GLN A 35 10.35 1.43 0.26
N ASN A 36 9.90 2.49 -0.44
CA ASN A 36 9.02 2.36 -1.60
C ASN A 36 7.80 1.43 -1.35
N PRO A 37 7.02 1.65 -0.26
CA PRO A 37 5.92 0.75 0.13
C PRO A 37 4.76 0.68 -0.86
N SER A 38 4.62 1.70 -1.72
CA SER A 38 3.57 1.86 -2.73
C SER A 38 4.09 1.70 -4.17
N PHE A 39 5.32 1.21 -4.34
CA PHE A 39 5.93 0.94 -5.65
C PHE A 39 6.05 2.16 -6.60
N GLU A 40 5.89 3.38 -6.10
CA GLU A 40 6.00 4.61 -6.88
C GLU A 40 7.38 4.82 -7.52
N SER A 41 8.41 4.16 -7.00
CA SER A 41 9.78 4.14 -7.57
C SER A 41 10.14 2.83 -8.31
N GLY A 42 9.16 2.00 -8.67
CA GLY A 42 9.38 0.70 -9.29
C GLY A 42 9.42 -0.45 -8.27
N ILE A 43 10.10 -1.55 -8.60
CA ILE A 43 10.12 -2.74 -7.72
C ILE A 43 11.15 -2.63 -6.59
N ASP A 44 12.29 -1.98 -6.80
CA ASP A 44 13.33 -1.92 -5.79
C ASP A 44 12.87 -1.14 -4.54
N PRO A 45 13.23 -1.58 -3.32
CA PRO A 45 14.10 -2.71 -2.98
C PRO A 45 13.36 -4.03 -2.70
N TRP A 46 12.13 -4.19 -3.17
CA TRP A 46 11.37 -5.41 -2.96
C TRP A 46 11.94 -6.58 -3.76
N LEU A 47 12.16 -7.70 -3.08
CA LEU A 47 12.41 -8.98 -3.74
C LEU A 47 11.07 -9.65 -4.08
N ALA A 48 10.82 -9.83 -5.36
CA ALA A 48 9.64 -10.54 -5.87
C ALA A 48 10.00 -11.97 -6.32
N MET A 49 9.43 -12.97 -5.65
CA MET A 49 9.55 -14.39 -6.00
C MET A 49 8.19 -14.96 -6.34
N ALA A 50 8.11 -15.89 -7.29
CA ALA A 50 6.86 -16.54 -7.62
C ALA A 50 7.06 -17.98 -8.06
N PHE A 51 6.11 -18.83 -7.73
CA PHE A 51 6.04 -20.22 -8.14
C PHE A 51 4.68 -20.52 -8.77
N GLY A 52 4.64 -21.49 -9.67
CA GLY A 52 3.43 -21.82 -10.43
C GLY A 52 3.28 -20.97 -11.71
N SER A 53 2.06 -20.94 -12.25
CA SER A 53 1.79 -20.39 -13.57
C SER A 53 1.34 -18.93 -13.48
N TRP A 54 2.22 -18.02 -13.89
CA TRP A 54 1.96 -16.59 -13.94
C TRP A 54 2.13 -16.08 -15.37
N ALA A 55 1.05 -15.59 -15.96
CA ALA A 55 1.08 -14.98 -17.29
C ALA A 55 1.76 -13.61 -17.28
N GLN A 56 1.58 -12.84 -16.20
CA GLN A 56 2.12 -11.49 -16.04
C GLN A 56 2.43 -11.22 -14.57
N ARG A 57 3.53 -10.51 -14.30
CA ARG A 57 3.90 -10.01 -12.96
C ARG A 57 4.76 -8.76 -13.08
N GLY A 58 4.67 -7.87 -12.10
CA GLY A 58 5.56 -6.72 -11.96
C GLY A 58 4.86 -5.50 -11.37
N VAL A 59 5.55 -4.37 -11.35
CA VAL A 59 4.96 -3.08 -10.99
C VAL A 59 4.27 -2.49 -12.22
N TYR A 60 3.01 -2.10 -12.05
CA TYR A 60 2.19 -1.51 -13.11
C TYR A 60 1.76 -0.11 -12.68
N THR A 61 1.50 0.75 -13.67
CA THR A 61 0.99 2.10 -13.47
C THR A 61 -0.39 2.20 -14.08
N SER A 62 -1.38 2.67 -13.31
CA SER A 62 -2.72 2.98 -13.82
C SER A 62 -3.26 4.23 -13.13
N ALA A 63 -3.96 5.09 -13.88
CA ALA A 63 -4.61 6.28 -13.34
C ALA A 63 -5.73 5.96 -12.33
N SER A 64 -6.22 4.71 -12.31
CA SER A 64 -7.32 4.26 -11.45
C SER A 64 -7.02 2.91 -10.77
N GLY A 65 -5.77 2.45 -10.78
CA GLY A 65 -5.45 1.05 -10.44
C GLY A 65 -4.56 0.85 -9.22
N GLY A 66 -3.91 1.89 -8.68
CA GLY A 66 -3.30 1.84 -7.34
C GLY A 66 -4.35 2.03 -6.25
N HIS A 67 -4.01 1.72 -5.00
CA HIS A 67 -4.89 2.00 -3.86
C HIS A 67 -4.80 3.50 -3.49
N GLU A 68 -3.63 3.99 -3.08
CA GLU A 68 -3.32 5.41 -2.90
C GLU A 68 -2.14 5.83 -3.80
N GLY A 69 -2.38 5.91 -5.10
CA GLY A 69 -1.33 6.26 -6.04
C GLY A 69 -1.62 5.82 -7.45
N ARG A 70 -0.57 5.72 -8.25
CA ARG A 70 -0.67 5.22 -9.63
C ARG A 70 -0.04 3.84 -9.76
N ASN A 71 0.95 3.54 -8.94
CA ASN A 71 1.69 2.29 -9.02
C ASN A 71 1.16 1.27 -8.04
N PHE A 72 1.34 0.00 -8.38
CA PHE A 72 1.01 -1.16 -7.54
C PHE A 72 1.75 -2.38 -8.08
N TYR A 73 1.93 -3.41 -7.25
CA TYR A 73 2.41 -4.69 -7.74
C TYR A 73 1.23 -5.52 -8.26
N PHE A 74 1.36 -6.07 -9.47
CA PHE A 74 0.36 -6.87 -10.14
C PHE A 74 0.86 -8.28 -10.41
N GLY A 75 -0.04 -9.26 -10.29
CA GLY A 75 0.19 -10.62 -10.77
C GLY A 75 -1.07 -11.19 -11.41
N ARG A 76 -0.95 -11.76 -12.62
CA ARG A 76 -2.01 -12.53 -13.28
C ARG A 76 -1.61 -13.99 -13.41
N SER A 77 -2.34 -14.85 -12.71
CA SER A 77 -2.25 -16.30 -12.81
C SER A 77 -3.16 -16.80 -13.94
N ASN A 78 -2.71 -17.84 -14.62
CA ASN A 78 -3.48 -18.64 -15.58
C ASN A 78 -3.44 -20.13 -15.21
N ALA A 79 -3.20 -20.44 -13.94
CA ALA A 79 -3.04 -21.80 -13.46
C ALA A 79 -4.41 -22.48 -13.34
N THR A 80 -4.75 -23.40 -14.23
CA THR A 80 -6.06 -24.07 -14.26
C THR A 80 -6.15 -25.36 -13.45
N VAL A 81 -5.01 -25.88 -12.96
CA VAL A 81 -4.93 -27.21 -12.31
C VAL A 81 -4.03 -27.24 -11.07
N ALA A 82 -3.41 -26.10 -10.71
CA ALA A 82 -2.47 -26.03 -9.60
C ALA A 82 -2.44 -24.64 -8.97
N SER A 83 -2.11 -24.58 -7.68
CA SER A 83 -1.90 -23.31 -6.98
C SER A 83 -0.61 -22.62 -7.47
N SER A 84 -0.65 -21.29 -7.45
CA SER A 84 0.50 -20.43 -7.72
C SER A 84 0.75 -19.53 -6.53
N SER A 85 2.01 -19.27 -6.20
CA SER A 85 2.39 -18.38 -5.11
C SER A 85 3.20 -17.19 -5.61
N LEU A 86 3.04 -16.07 -4.94
CA LEU A 86 3.77 -14.82 -5.12
C LEU A 86 4.23 -14.36 -3.74
N ASN A 87 5.51 -14.03 -3.60
CA ASN A 87 6.10 -13.45 -2.39
C ASN A 87 6.78 -12.13 -2.74
N LEU A 88 6.41 -11.07 -2.02
CA LEU A 88 7.10 -9.77 -2.04
C LEU A 88 7.74 -9.57 -0.67
N SER A 89 9.06 -9.30 -0.64
CA SER A 89 9.77 -9.16 0.63
C SER A 89 10.80 -8.03 0.65
N GLN A 90 11.00 -7.44 1.83
CA GLN A 90 12.14 -6.58 2.13
C GLN A 90 12.84 -7.09 3.39
N SER A 91 14.15 -7.27 3.30
CA SER A 91 15.00 -7.76 4.37
C SER A 91 15.94 -6.68 4.91
N GLY A 92 16.52 -6.90 6.09
CA GLY A 92 17.48 -5.99 6.69
C GLY A 92 16.84 -4.78 7.38
N LEU A 93 15.53 -4.86 7.64
CA LEU A 93 14.73 -3.84 8.31
C LEU A 93 15.17 -3.75 9.77
N LYS A 94 15.46 -2.54 10.26
CA LYS A 94 15.97 -2.31 11.62
C LYS A 94 14.85 -1.85 12.54
N ILE A 95 14.41 -2.74 13.42
CA ILE A 95 13.38 -2.49 14.42
C ILE A 95 13.91 -3.09 15.73
N PRO A 96 13.98 -2.36 16.85
CA PRO A 96 14.52 -2.91 18.09
C PRO A 96 13.69 -4.08 18.63
N ALA A 97 14.35 -5.08 19.19
CA ALA A 97 13.69 -6.21 19.85
C ALA A 97 12.69 -5.75 20.92
N GLY A 98 11.54 -6.44 21.01
CA GLY A 98 10.46 -6.12 21.94
C GLY A 98 9.55 -4.98 21.48
N THR A 99 9.80 -4.40 20.30
CA THR A 99 8.90 -3.39 19.72
C THR A 99 7.64 -4.06 19.16
N THR A 100 6.46 -3.57 19.54
CA THR A 100 5.22 -3.91 18.84
C THR A 100 5.06 -3.02 17.62
N VAL A 101 4.98 -3.64 16.44
CA VAL A 101 4.83 -2.97 15.16
C VAL A 101 3.47 -3.28 14.54
N ASP A 102 2.95 -2.29 13.84
CA ASP A 102 1.86 -2.39 12.89
C ASP A 102 2.40 -2.91 11.56
N CYS A 103 1.76 -3.92 11.00
CA CYS A 103 2.03 -4.37 9.65
C CYS A 103 0.74 -4.52 8.86
N SER A 104 0.71 -3.98 7.65
CA SER A 104 -0.45 -4.09 6.77
C SER A 104 -0.09 -3.88 5.31
N THR A 105 -1.01 -4.20 4.41
CA THR A 105 -0.95 -3.84 3.00
C THR A 105 -2.38 -3.82 2.45
N TRP A 106 -2.59 -3.12 1.35
CA TRP A 106 -3.82 -3.19 0.59
C TRP A 106 -3.67 -4.22 -0.52
N VAL A 107 -4.68 -5.08 -0.63
CA VAL A 107 -4.74 -6.10 -1.66
C VAL A 107 -6.08 -6.11 -2.35
N ALA A 108 -6.08 -6.40 -3.65
CA ALA A 108 -7.29 -6.64 -4.40
C ALA A 108 -7.11 -7.90 -5.24
N THR A 109 -8.23 -8.52 -5.62
CA THR A 109 -8.22 -9.65 -6.56
C THR A 109 -9.30 -9.49 -7.61
N ASP A 110 -9.12 -10.18 -8.72
CA ASP A 110 -10.13 -10.33 -9.76
C ASP A 110 -10.12 -11.81 -10.11
N ARG A 111 -11.28 -12.45 -9.88
CA ARG A 111 -11.47 -13.87 -10.12
C ARG A 111 -12.73 -14.02 -10.97
N PRO A 112 -12.60 -13.91 -12.31
CA PRO A 112 -13.71 -14.14 -13.22
C PRO A 112 -14.42 -15.47 -12.91
N GLY A 113 -15.75 -15.42 -12.87
CA GLY A 113 -16.58 -16.58 -12.54
C GLY A 113 -16.51 -17.06 -11.08
N ASN A 114 -15.83 -16.33 -10.18
CA ASN A 114 -15.64 -16.68 -8.77
C ASN A 114 -15.03 -18.08 -8.57
N VAL A 115 -14.10 -18.46 -9.43
CA VAL A 115 -13.42 -19.77 -9.36
C VAL A 115 -12.21 -19.69 -8.42
N GLY A 116 -12.24 -20.51 -7.37
CA GLY A 116 -11.17 -20.58 -6.37
C GLY A 116 -11.09 -19.36 -5.46
N ASN A 117 -10.00 -19.25 -4.72
CA ASN A 117 -9.67 -18.14 -3.84
C ASN A 117 -8.19 -17.77 -3.90
N THR A 118 -7.88 -16.55 -3.46
CA THR A 118 -6.51 -16.12 -3.17
C THR A 118 -6.39 -15.89 -1.68
N HIS A 119 -5.47 -16.58 -1.01
CA HIS A 119 -5.08 -16.29 0.36
C HIS A 119 -3.88 -15.34 0.35
N VAL A 120 -3.98 -14.22 1.06
CA VAL A 120 -2.85 -13.31 1.29
C VAL A 120 -2.53 -13.31 2.77
N GLU A 121 -1.27 -13.50 3.13
CA GLU A 121 -0.80 -13.44 4.51
C GLU A 121 0.50 -12.64 4.61
N LEU A 122 0.60 -11.85 5.67
CA LEU A 122 1.75 -11.00 5.95
C LEU A 122 2.59 -11.63 7.05
N PHE A 123 3.91 -11.54 6.92
CA PHE A 123 4.85 -12.04 7.92
C PHE A 123 5.88 -10.99 8.26
N VAL A 124 6.22 -10.92 9.54
CA VAL A 124 7.47 -10.30 10.03
C VAL A 124 8.31 -11.45 10.55
N ASP A 125 9.39 -11.76 9.83
CA ASP A 125 10.17 -12.98 9.98
C ASP A 125 9.28 -14.23 9.84
N GLU A 126 9.17 -15.05 10.89
CA GLU A 126 8.33 -16.25 10.94
C GLU A 126 6.97 -16.00 11.61
N GLN A 127 6.70 -14.77 12.05
CA GLN A 127 5.46 -14.43 12.76
C GLN A 127 4.41 -13.86 11.79
N SER A 128 3.22 -14.47 11.77
CA SER A 128 2.10 -13.95 11.00
C SER A 128 1.61 -12.62 11.57
N CYS A 129 1.44 -11.64 10.70
CA CYS A 129 0.83 -10.35 10.98
C CYS A 129 -0.63 -10.26 10.48
N GLY A 130 -1.22 -11.40 10.10
CA GLY A 130 -2.59 -11.50 9.64
C GLY A 130 -2.70 -11.85 8.16
N GLY A 131 -3.85 -12.44 7.83
CA GLY A 131 -4.16 -12.90 6.49
C GLY A 131 -5.63 -12.77 6.14
N VAL A 132 -5.93 -12.88 4.85
CA VAL A 132 -7.28 -12.73 4.30
C VAL A 132 -7.48 -13.68 3.12
N TYR A 133 -8.68 -14.25 3.01
CA TYR A 133 -9.13 -14.95 1.82
C TYR A 133 -9.93 -14.00 0.93
N LEU A 134 -9.52 -13.87 -0.31
CA LEU A 134 -10.13 -12.98 -1.29
C LEU A 134 -10.76 -13.81 -2.42
N GLY A 135 -12.03 -13.51 -2.69
CA GLY A 135 -12.80 -14.10 -3.80
C GLY A 135 -13.58 -13.07 -4.61
N THR A 136 -13.47 -11.78 -4.29
CA THR A 136 -14.23 -10.69 -4.91
C THR A 136 -13.31 -9.53 -5.30
N THR A 137 -13.83 -8.63 -6.11
CA THR A 137 -13.15 -7.40 -6.53
C THR A 137 -13.17 -6.33 -5.45
N GLY A 138 -12.12 -5.50 -5.39
CA GLY A 138 -12.02 -4.35 -4.51
C GLY A 138 -10.83 -4.43 -3.56
N TRP A 139 -10.34 -3.25 -3.17
CA TRP A 139 -9.23 -3.12 -2.23
C TRP A 139 -9.66 -3.50 -0.82
N THR A 140 -8.88 -4.39 -0.20
CA THR A 140 -9.03 -4.86 1.17
C THR A 140 -7.73 -4.67 1.91
N LYS A 141 -7.77 -3.99 3.06
CA LYS A 141 -6.61 -3.90 3.94
C LYS A 141 -6.46 -5.20 4.72
N VAL A 142 -5.28 -5.80 4.67
CA VAL A 142 -4.90 -6.96 5.49
C VAL A 142 -3.76 -6.55 6.41
N GLY A 143 -3.74 -7.08 7.63
CA GLY A 143 -2.68 -6.80 8.59
C GLY A 143 -3.12 -6.84 10.04
N GLY A 144 -2.20 -6.44 10.92
CA GLY A 144 -2.33 -6.56 12.36
C GLY A 144 -1.13 -5.97 13.09
N LYS A 145 -0.88 -6.46 14.30
CA LYS A 145 0.26 -6.06 15.13
C LYS A 145 1.06 -7.28 15.55
N VAL A 146 2.39 -7.15 15.54
CA VAL A 146 3.33 -8.19 15.95
C VAL A 146 4.39 -7.59 16.87
N MET A 147 4.82 -8.32 17.89
CA MET A 147 5.99 -7.95 18.70
C MET A 147 7.22 -8.65 18.14
N VAL A 148 8.20 -7.87 17.67
CA VAL A 148 9.37 -8.42 16.99
C VAL A 148 10.44 -8.91 17.97
N SER A 149 11.15 -9.97 17.58
CA SER A 149 12.28 -10.53 18.32
C SER A 149 13.58 -10.35 17.53
N GLY A 150 14.62 -9.81 18.17
CA GLY A 150 15.86 -9.42 17.48
C GLY A 150 15.77 -8.01 16.87
N ASP A 151 16.85 -7.58 16.22
CA ASP A 151 17.01 -6.19 15.73
C ASP A 151 17.04 -6.06 14.19
N SER A 152 16.87 -7.16 13.48
CA SER A 152 16.94 -7.21 12.01
C SER A 152 15.88 -8.15 11.49
N HIS A 153 15.01 -7.63 10.62
CA HIS A 153 13.80 -8.32 10.22
C HIS A 153 13.64 -8.40 8.71
N THR A 154 12.80 -9.33 8.30
CA THR A 154 12.25 -9.43 6.95
C THR A 154 10.74 -9.29 6.99
N PHE A 155 10.21 -8.35 6.23
CA PHE A 155 8.77 -8.27 5.96
C PHE A 155 8.45 -9.04 4.69
N SER A 156 7.42 -9.89 4.73
CA SER A 156 6.97 -10.65 3.57
C SER A 156 5.46 -10.54 3.37
N ILE A 157 5.04 -10.39 2.13
CA ILE A 157 3.66 -10.48 1.67
C ILE A 157 3.57 -11.73 0.82
N ILE A 158 2.84 -12.74 1.28
CA ILE A 158 2.71 -14.01 0.58
C ILE A 158 1.26 -14.14 0.07
N ALA A 159 1.11 -14.22 -1.24
CA ALA A 159 -0.16 -14.53 -1.88
C ALA A 159 -0.11 -15.94 -2.46
N VAL A 160 -1.07 -16.78 -2.07
CA VAL A 160 -1.30 -18.11 -2.61
C VAL A 160 -2.64 -18.09 -3.36
N SER A 161 -2.57 -18.18 -4.66
CA SER A 161 -3.73 -18.26 -5.54
C SER A 161 -3.98 -19.72 -5.89
N SER A 162 -5.16 -20.23 -5.53
CA SER A 162 -5.63 -21.53 -6.01
C SER A 162 -5.92 -21.49 -7.52
N GLU A 163 -6.31 -22.63 -8.08
CA GLU A 163 -6.66 -22.75 -9.49
C GLU A 163 -7.64 -21.67 -9.97
N THR A 164 -7.43 -21.21 -11.20
CA THR A 164 -8.21 -20.17 -11.87
C THR A 164 -9.05 -20.81 -12.98
N GLY A 165 -10.15 -20.13 -13.35
CA GLY A 165 -10.85 -20.42 -14.59
C GLY A 165 -9.96 -20.16 -15.84
N PRO A 166 -10.45 -20.47 -17.04
CA PRO A 166 -9.72 -20.25 -18.30
C PRO A 166 -9.36 -18.77 -18.54
N GLU A 167 -10.09 -17.83 -17.94
CA GLU A 167 -9.83 -16.40 -18.00
C GLU A 167 -8.61 -15.96 -17.14
N GLY A 168 -8.16 -16.84 -16.25
CA GLY A 168 -7.13 -16.57 -15.25
C GLY A 168 -7.68 -15.87 -14.00
N GLY A 169 -6.79 -15.42 -13.13
CA GLY A 169 -7.12 -14.63 -11.95
C GLY A 169 -6.00 -13.66 -11.66
N ALA A 170 -6.32 -12.51 -11.07
CA ALA A 170 -5.36 -11.45 -10.80
C ALA A 170 -5.32 -11.06 -9.32
N ILE A 171 -4.17 -10.57 -8.90
CA ILE A 171 -3.92 -9.95 -7.60
C ILE A 171 -3.19 -8.61 -7.79
N TRP A 172 -3.59 -7.64 -6.97
CA TRP A 172 -2.93 -6.37 -6.78
C TRP A 172 -2.46 -6.27 -5.33
N VAL A 173 -1.27 -5.71 -5.11
CA VAL A 173 -0.70 -5.44 -3.79
C VAL A 173 -0.17 -4.00 -3.80
N ASP A 174 -0.48 -3.25 -2.74
CA ASP A 174 -0.09 -1.84 -2.63
C ASP A 174 0.00 -1.37 -1.16
N ASP A 175 0.59 -0.19 -0.97
CA ASP A 175 0.59 0.58 0.29
C ASP A 175 0.98 -0.26 1.52
N ALA A 176 2.11 -0.95 1.43
CA ALA A 176 2.61 -1.76 2.52
C ALA A 176 3.08 -0.91 3.71
N VAL A 177 2.84 -1.40 4.91
CA VAL A 177 3.23 -0.76 6.16
C VAL A 177 3.92 -1.79 7.03
N LEU A 178 5.08 -1.42 7.55
CA LEU A 178 5.67 -2.03 8.74
C LEU A 178 6.26 -0.91 9.59
N GLY A 179 5.80 -0.74 10.82
CA GLY A 179 6.28 0.37 11.62
C GLY A 179 5.57 0.55 12.94
N THR A 180 5.89 1.61 13.66
CA THR A 180 5.15 1.98 14.88
C THR A 180 4.19 3.12 14.55
N ASN A 181 3.06 3.14 15.26
CA ASN A 181 2.06 4.21 15.18
C ASN A 181 1.38 4.32 13.82
N CYS A 182 1.27 3.18 13.14
CA CYS A 182 0.42 2.98 11.99
C CYS A 182 -0.83 2.18 12.45
#